data_AF-A0A923DW58-F1
#
_entry.id   AF-A0A923DW58-F1
#
_cell.length_a   1.000
_cell.length_b   1.000
_cell.length_c   1.000
_cell.angle_alpha   90.00
_cell.angle_beta   90.00
_cell.angle_gamma   90.00
#
_symmetry.space_group_name_H-M   'P 1'
#
loop_
_entity.id
_entity.type
_entity.pdbx_description
1 polymer ?
#
loop_
_entity_poly.entity_id
_entity_poly.type
_entity_poly.pdbx_seq_one_letter_code
_entity_poly.pdbx_strand_id
1 'polypeptide(L)' 'MGTLKLYDTNIPRASIAAEREYAYQSRSSEQKFLALINLNRISFQMNGGNPLKKPQGLGLIISKPNI' A
#
# COMPACT_ATOMS: atom_id res chain seq x y z
N MET A 1 1.70 11.36 8.49
CA MET A 1 0.88 10.25 9.03
C MET A 1 -0.43 10.24 8.27
N GLY A 2 -0.87 9.10 7.73
CA GLY A 2 -2.14 9.03 7.02
C GLY A 2 -3.30 9.25 7.99
N THR A 3 -4.20 10.17 7.69
CA THR A 3 -5.40 10.41 8.48
C THR A 3 -6.42 9.32 8.16
N LEU A 4 -6.93 8.64 9.19
CA LEU A 4 -8.03 7.69 9.03
C LEU A 4 -9.33 8.50 8.89
N LYS A 5 -9.96 8.45 7.71
CA LYS A 5 -11.29 9.05 7.50
C LYS A 5 -12.36 7.99 7.79
N LEU A 6 -13.13 8.21 8.85
CA LEU A 6 -14.32 7.42 9.16
C LEU A 6 -15.50 7.95 8.35
N TYR A 7 -16.24 7.04 7.72
CA TYR A 7 -17.42 7.35 6.92
C TYR A 7 -18.67 6.89 7.68
N ASP A 8 -19.75 7.66 7.55
CA ASP A 8 -21.08 7.26 8.02
C ASP A 8 -21.60 6.09 7.17
N THR A 9 -22.30 5.16 7.79
CA THR A 9 -22.89 3.97 7.14
C THR A 9 -23.94 4.30 6.08
N ASN A 10 -24.52 5.51 6.14
CA ASN A 10 -25.49 6.00 5.17
C ASN A 10 -24.84 6.46 3.85
N ILE A 11 -23.52 6.64 3.81
CA ILE A 11 -22.81 7.07 2.61
C ILE A 11 -22.64 5.87 1.66
N PRO A 12 -23.14 5.96 0.41
CA PRO A 12 -22.97 4.88 -0.55
C PRO A 12 -21.50 4.59 -0.81
N ARG A 13 -21.14 3.31 -0.86
CA ARG A 13 -19.77 2.86 -1.14
C ARG A 13 -19.23 3.41 -2.47
N ALA A 14 -20.09 3.57 -3.47
CA ALA A 14 -19.73 4.14 -4.78
C ALA A 14 -19.21 5.58 -4.65
N SER A 15 -19.84 6.40 -3.80
CA SER A 15 -19.41 7.79 -3.54
C SER A 15 -18.03 7.83 -2.87
N ILE A 16 -17.77 6.92 -1.93
CA ILE A 16 -16.46 6.78 -1.28
C ILE A 16 -15.38 6.36 -2.29
N ALA A 17 -15.71 5.44 -3.20
CA ALA A 17 -14.79 5.01 -4.25
C ALA A 17 -14.46 6.16 -5.21
N ALA A 18 -15.46 6.92 -5.65
CA ALA A 18 -15.26 8.08 -6.52
C ALA A 18 -14.40 9.18 -5.87
N GLU A 19 -14.64 9.49 -4.59
CA GLU A 19 -13.81 10.44 -3.83
C GLU A 19 -12.34 10.00 -3.80
N ARG A 20 -12.11 8.71 -3.50
CA ARG A 20 -10.75 8.14 -3.43
C ARG A 20 -10.06 8.13 -4.78
N GLU A 21 -10.79 7.82 -5.85
CA GLU A 21 -10.25 7.84 -7.21
C GLU A 21 -9.85 9.25 -7.62
N TYR A 22 -10.71 10.25 -7.39
CA TYR A 22 -10.38 11.65 -7.65
C TYR A 22 -9.11 12.08 -6.90
N ALA A 23 -9.02 11.80 -5.60
CA ALA A 23 -7.86 12.12 -4.78
C ALA A 23 -6.59 11.36 -5.16
N TYR A 24 -6.73 10.18 -5.78
CA TYR A 24 -5.60 9.45 -6.34
C TYR A 24 -5.14 10.06 -7.65
N GLN A 25 -6.07 10.44 -8.54
CA GLN A 25 -5.76 11.01 -9.83
C GLN A 25 -5.12 12.40 -9.74
N SER A 26 -5.44 13.17 -8.70
CA SER A 26 -4.83 14.48 -8.45
C SER A 26 -3.36 14.44 -7.98
N ARG A 27 -2.81 13.24 -7.70
CA ARG A 27 -1.43 13.07 -7.21
C ARG A 27 -0.43 12.96 -8.35
N SER A 28 0.80 13.43 -8.11
CA SER A 28 1.93 13.16 -8.99
C SER A 28 2.30 11.67 -8.99
N SER A 29 3.03 11.23 -10.01
CA SER A 29 3.53 9.85 -10.11
C SER A 29 4.40 9.47 -8.91
N GLU A 30 5.26 10.39 -8.44
CA GLU A 30 6.09 10.19 -7.26
C GLU A 30 5.25 9.99 -6.00
N GLN A 31 4.22 10.82 -5.79
CA GLN A 31 3.32 10.70 -4.65
C GLN A 31 2.54 9.37 -4.67
N LYS A 32 2.11 8.92 -5.86
CA LYS A 32 1.47 7.60 -6.04
C LYS A 32 2.42 6.47 -5.65
N PHE A 33 3.68 6.54 -6.09
CA PHE A 33 4.71 5.55 -5.79
C PHE A 33 5.05 5.49 -4.30
N LEU A 34 5.29 6.64 -3.67
CA LEU A 34 5.59 6.72 -2.24
C LEU A 34 4.41 6.23 -1.38
N ALA A 35 3.18 6.53 -1.78
CA ALA A 35 1.99 6.03 -1.11
C ALA A 35 1.92 4.49 -1.14
N LEU A 36 2.27 3.86 -2.26
CA LEU A 36 2.35 2.40 -2.38
C LEU A 36 3.39 1.79 -1.45
N ILE A 37 4.61 2.36 -1.39
CA ILE A 37 5.67 1.88 -0.48
C ILE A 37 5.19 1.98 0.97
N ASN A 38 4.56 3.10 1.33
CA ASN A 38 4.04 3.28 2.68
C ASN A 38 2.93 2.27 3.01
N LEU A 39 2.04 1.99 2.06
CA LEU A 39 1.01 0.96 2.22
C LEU A 39 1.62 -0.42 2.48
N ASN A 40 2.68 -0.78 1.77
CA ASN A 40 3.40 -2.05 2.00
C ASN A 40 4.01 -2.11 3.41
N ARG A 41 4.61 -1.01 3.90
CA ARG A 41 5.16 -0.94 5.26
C ARG A 41 4.09 -1.11 6.32
N ILE A 42 2.97 -0.38 6.19
CA ILE A 42 1.84 -0.47 7.10
C ILE A 42 1.29 -1.90 7.11
N SER A 43 1.13 -2.50 5.93
CA SER A 43 0.65 -3.87 5.77
C SER A 43 1.51 -4.90 6.50
N PHE A 44 2.84 -4.76 6.41
CA PHE A 44 3.78 -5.61 7.14
C PHE A 44 3.68 -5.44 8.65
N GLN A 45 3.58 -4.18 9.13
CA GLN A 45 3.40 -3.88 10.56
C GLN A 45 2.08 -4.43 11.12
N MET A 46 0.98 -4.26 10.38
CA MET A 46 -0.33 -4.78 10.76
C MET A 46 -0.40 -6.31 10.74
N ASN A 47 0.46 -6.97 9.96
CA ASN A 47 0.58 -8.43 9.92
C ASN A 47 1.61 -8.96 10.95
N GLY A 48 1.82 -8.25 12.06
CA GLY A 48 2.71 -8.68 13.14
C GLY A 48 4.17 -8.76 12.74
N GLY A 49 4.62 -7.93 11.77
CA GLY A 49 5.99 -7.97 11.26
C GLY A 49 6.26 -9.14 10.31
N ASN A 50 5.22 -9.74 9.73
CA ASN A 50 5.36 -10.77 8.71
C ASN A 50 4.96 -10.24 7.33
N PRO A 51 5.64 -10.65 6.24
CA PRO A 51 5.18 -10.35 4.89
C PRO A 51 3.76 -10.89 4.66
N LEU A 52 2.87 -10.07 4.07
CA LEU A 52 1.51 -10.51 3.68
C LEU A 52 1.54 -11.70 2.71
N LYS A 53 2.53 -11.71 1.82
CA LYS A 53 2.79 -12.82 0.91
C LYS A 53 4.22 -13.30 1.13
N LYS A 54 4.36 -14.59 1.44
CA LYS A 54 5.66 -15.25 1.43
C LYS A 54 6.09 -15.45 -0.03
N PRO A 55 7.37 -15.25 -0.37
CA PRO A 55 7.86 -15.62 -1.70
C PRO A 55 7.50 -17.09 -1.96
N GLN A 56 6.79 -17.35 -3.05
CA GLN A 56 6.27 -18.68 -3.42
C GLN A 56 7.34 -19.58 -4.07
N GLY A 57 8.58 -19.11 -4.14
CA GLY A 57 9.76 -19.88 -4.53
C GLY A 57 10.96 -19.41 -3.70
N LEU A 58 12.06 -20.16 -3.76
CA LEU A 58 13.32 -19.83 -3.06
C LEU A 58 13.94 -18.48 -3.49
N GLY A 59 13.33 -17.80 -4.47
CA GLY A 59 13.86 -16.58 -5.06
C GLY A 59 15.13 -16.87 -5.87
N LEU A 60 15.40 -16.05 -6.87
CA LEU A 60 16.77 -15.94 -7.38
C LEU A 60 17.59 -15.32 -6.24
N ILE A 61 18.44 -16.12 -5.60
CA ILE A 61 19.47 -15.61 -4.70
C ILE A 61 20.50 -14.91 -5.61
N ILE A 62 20.32 -13.62 -5.85
CA ILE A 62 21.36 -12.79 -6.47
C ILE A 62 22.41 -12.52 -5.39
N SER A 63 23.25 -13.53 -5.15
CA SER A 63 24.45 -13.42 -4.34
C SER A 63 25.54 -12.80 -5.21
N LYS A 64 26.04 -11.63 -4.83
CA LYS A 64 27.28 -11.09 -5.39
C LYS A 64 28.42 -11.84 -4.70
N PRO A 65 29.22 -12.68 -5.39
CA PRO A 65 30.39 -13.27 -4.76
C PRO A 65 31.31 -12.14 -4.31
N ASN A 66 31.66 -12.15 -3.02
CA ASN A 66 32.77 -11.33 -2.53
C ASN A 66 34.04 -11.85 -3.21
N ILE A 67 34.74 -10.95 -3.88
CA ILE A 67 36.12 -11.15 -4.34
C ILE A 67 37.00 -11.33 -3.09
#